data_AF-M6DNJ0-F1
#
_entry.id   AF-M6DNJ0-F1
#
_cell.length_a   1.000
_cell.length_b   1.000
_cell.length_c   1.000
_cell.angle_alpha   90.00
_cell.angle_beta   90.00
_cell.angle_gamma   90.00
#
_symmetry.space_group_name_H-M   'P 1'
#
loop_
_entity.id
_entity.type
_entity.pdbx_description
1 polymer ?
#
loop_
_entity_poly.entity_id
_entity_poly.type
_entity_poly.pdbx_seq_one_letter_code
_entity_poly.pdbx_strand_id
1 'polypeptide(L)'
;MEVEYRSYLQSPRIWDTIRDPQKIGYILKEYVHNNGLFLKENPLKQELQILQTTPEGKIFLRIDPETLNEEGEITVYKTLSKHMEIGFRVDSINHEDGVVVCSPEYVRIAKDGRILPRIEGLQGKVVAHRFHMLKKEQDSTKVLGTSGQILLTDLHKNILSEFPYSRLVFPSGKELSFEQDLAKRTGKTIFVKDAISMDPLSKEESNGFNILDLKQELEDEMILEDRTKVYRSGKIQSFAVYPIYYKDPSGPKLVALGYAETKDRILDPAILKKYAELEDVFNDRIEDSNTLDVDIRQNVINASEGGILLEVTESQLVESFLHKPFFTADITFKMQAPLRFAFKIRHISQVGEIYLVGAEIVGSNDAKTNMTLLKKNLSFIKSV
;
A
#
# COMPACT_ATOMS: atom_id res chain seq x y z
N MET A 1 -20.23 28.64 2.46
CA MET A 1 -19.33 27.60 2.99
C MET A 1 -18.85 26.82 1.79
N GLU A 2 -17.63 27.08 1.35
CA GLU A 2 -16.99 26.37 0.24
C GLU A 2 -16.81 24.91 0.64
N VAL A 3 -17.33 23.99 -0.18
CA VAL A 3 -17.13 22.55 0.02
C VAL A 3 -15.81 22.18 -0.63
N GLU A 4 -14.75 22.08 0.17
CA GLU A 4 -13.41 21.78 -0.34
C GLU A 4 -13.35 20.33 -0.87
N TYR A 5 -12.85 20.17 -2.10
CA TYR A 5 -12.61 18.87 -2.72
C TYR A 5 -11.13 18.52 -2.63
N ARG A 6 -10.81 17.32 -2.15
CA ARG A 6 -9.43 16.81 -2.11
C ARG A 6 -9.35 15.40 -2.67
N SER A 7 -8.38 15.16 -3.55
CA SER A 7 -8.07 13.83 -4.10
C SER A 7 -6.84 13.27 -3.40
N TYR A 8 -6.93 12.06 -2.85
CA TYR A 8 -5.85 11.44 -2.09
C TYR A 8 -5.21 10.24 -2.80
N LEU A 9 -6.01 9.49 -3.55
CA LEU A 9 -5.57 8.30 -4.26
C LEU A 9 -6.33 8.19 -5.57
N GLN A 10 -5.62 8.01 -6.67
CA GLN A 10 -6.20 7.66 -7.96
C GLN A 10 -5.24 6.70 -8.66
N SER A 11 -5.69 5.45 -8.86
CA SER A 11 -4.90 4.49 -9.64
C SER A 11 -4.66 5.04 -11.05
N PRO A 12 -3.43 4.91 -11.58
CA PRO A 12 -3.09 5.42 -12.91
C PRO A 12 -3.93 4.72 -13.97
N ARG A 13 -4.41 5.49 -14.96
CA ARG A 13 -5.11 4.99 -16.14
C ARG A 13 -4.16 5.02 -17.33
N ILE A 14 -4.31 4.05 -18.22
CA ILE A 14 -3.64 4.08 -19.52
C ILE A 14 -4.54 4.83 -20.49
N TRP A 15 -3.99 5.83 -21.16
CA TRP A 15 -4.75 6.74 -22.02
C TRP A 15 -4.34 6.61 -23.48
N ASP A 16 -5.31 6.71 -24.37
CA ASP A 16 -5.11 7.13 -25.75
C ASP A 16 -5.38 8.63 -25.82
N THR A 17 -4.36 9.42 -26.17
CA THR A 17 -4.46 10.88 -26.24
C THR A 17 -4.58 11.33 -27.69
N ILE A 18 -5.63 12.09 -27.99
CA ILE A 18 -5.93 12.67 -29.30
C ILE A 18 -5.74 14.17 -29.18
N ARG A 19 -4.87 14.74 -30.04
CA ARG A 19 -4.60 16.20 -30.13
C ARG A 19 -4.95 16.79 -31.51
N ASP A 20 -5.42 15.95 -32.42
CA ASP A 20 -5.79 16.36 -33.77
C ASP A 20 -7.11 17.16 -33.73
N PRO A 21 -7.11 18.45 -34.12
CA PRO A 21 -8.29 19.31 -34.00
C PRO A 21 -9.51 18.80 -34.77
N GLN A 22 -9.32 18.15 -35.93
CA GLN A 22 -10.44 17.61 -36.71
C GLN A 22 -11.08 16.41 -36.00
N LYS A 23 -10.25 15.52 -35.42
CA LYS A 23 -10.74 14.38 -34.64
C LYS A 23 -11.40 14.82 -33.34
N ILE A 24 -10.84 15.83 -32.67
CA ILE A 24 -11.43 16.42 -31.46
C ILE A 24 -12.80 17.02 -31.78
N GLY A 25 -12.91 17.81 -32.85
CA GLY A 25 -14.17 18.38 -33.30
C GLY A 25 -15.22 17.31 -33.61
N TYR A 26 -14.83 16.23 -34.27
CA TYR A 26 -15.72 15.07 -34.50
C TYR A 26 -16.18 14.43 -33.19
N ILE A 27 -15.28 14.22 -32.22
CA ILE A 27 -15.62 13.61 -30.93
C ILE A 27 -16.58 14.49 -30.13
N LEU A 28 -16.32 15.80 -30.08
CA LEU A 28 -17.19 16.76 -29.40
C LEU A 28 -18.58 16.79 -30.04
N LYS A 29 -18.64 16.75 -31.38
CA LYS A 29 -19.91 16.64 -32.09
C LYS A 29 -20.62 15.34 -31.74
N GLU A 30 -20.06 14.18 -32.05
CA GLU A 30 -20.79 12.91 -31.93
C GLU A 30 -21.08 12.47 -30.49
N TYR A 31 -20.17 12.71 -29.54
CA TYR A 31 -20.25 12.10 -28.20
C TYR A 31 -20.61 13.09 -27.08
N VAL A 32 -20.54 14.39 -27.33
CA VAL A 32 -20.69 15.44 -26.31
C VAL A 32 -21.96 16.27 -26.52
N HIS A 33 -22.77 15.94 -27.53
CA HIS A 33 -23.76 16.79 -28.18
C HIS A 33 -24.93 17.39 -27.35
N ASN A 34 -25.04 17.15 -26.04
CA ASN A 34 -25.86 17.88 -25.05
C ASN A 34 -26.15 16.94 -23.88
N ASN A 35 -25.39 17.06 -22.79
CA ASN A 35 -25.55 16.39 -21.48
C ASN A 35 -24.44 15.37 -21.14
N GLY A 36 -24.05 15.39 -19.86
CA GLY A 36 -23.16 14.45 -19.19
C GLY A 36 -21.67 14.82 -19.21
N LEU A 37 -21.32 16.09 -19.44
CA LEU A 37 -19.96 16.59 -19.16
C LEU A 37 -19.88 17.02 -17.71
N PHE A 38 -18.91 16.51 -16.99
CA PHE A 38 -18.70 16.83 -15.59
C PHE A 38 -17.34 17.48 -15.42
N LEU A 39 -17.27 18.56 -14.65
CA LEU A 39 -15.98 19.17 -14.31
C LEU A 39 -15.18 18.19 -13.43
N LYS A 40 -13.93 17.88 -13.81
CA LYS A 40 -13.11 16.88 -13.11
C LYS A 40 -12.74 17.29 -11.69
N GLU A 41 -12.63 18.59 -11.45
CA GLU A 41 -12.24 19.17 -10.16
C GLU A 41 -13.46 19.63 -9.33
N ASN A 42 -14.68 19.37 -9.80
CA ASN A 42 -15.90 19.73 -9.08
C ASN A 42 -16.46 18.54 -8.26
N PRO A 43 -16.55 18.66 -6.93
CA PRO A 43 -17.06 17.59 -6.06
C PRO A 43 -18.53 17.26 -6.27
N LEU A 44 -19.32 18.24 -6.73
CA LEU A 44 -20.77 18.12 -6.89
C LEU A 44 -21.16 17.41 -8.18
N LYS A 45 -20.18 16.97 -9.00
CA LYS A 45 -20.42 16.48 -10.36
C LYS A 45 -21.33 17.45 -11.12
N GLN A 46 -20.99 18.74 -11.05
CA GLN A 46 -21.75 19.74 -11.77
C GLN A 46 -21.71 19.43 -13.27
N GLU A 47 -22.90 19.24 -13.84
CA GLU A 47 -23.05 19.04 -15.26
C GLU A 47 -22.82 20.37 -15.97
N LEU A 48 -21.85 20.40 -16.87
CA LEU A 48 -21.50 21.57 -17.64
C LEU A 48 -22.48 21.74 -18.79
N GLN A 49 -23.03 22.96 -18.88
CA GLN A 49 -23.85 23.36 -20.00
C GLN A 49 -22.99 24.01 -21.07
N ILE A 50 -22.93 23.36 -22.24
CA ILE A 50 -22.39 23.96 -23.45
C ILE A 50 -23.45 24.92 -23.99
N LEU A 51 -23.14 26.22 -23.99
CA LEU A 51 -24.04 27.26 -24.47
C LEU A 51 -23.99 27.38 -26.00
N GLN A 52 -22.77 27.37 -26.56
CA GLN A 52 -22.55 27.57 -27.99
C GLN A 52 -21.21 27.00 -28.43
N THR A 53 -21.13 26.59 -29.70
CA THR A 53 -19.88 26.23 -30.40
C THR A 53 -19.73 27.12 -31.63
N THR A 54 -18.56 27.72 -31.83
CA THR A 54 -18.28 28.57 -33.01
C THR A 54 -17.81 27.73 -34.20
N PRO A 55 -17.88 28.26 -35.44
CA PRO A 55 -17.33 27.60 -36.63
C PRO A 55 -15.82 27.32 -36.53
N GLU A 56 -15.08 28.13 -35.76
CA GLU A 56 -13.65 28.00 -35.49
C GLU A 56 -13.33 26.95 -34.40
N GLY A 57 -14.36 26.31 -33.83
CA GLY A 57 -14.21 25.25 -32.82
C GLY A 57 -14.09 25.73 -31.38
N LYS A 58 -14.33 27.02 -31.10
CA LYS A 58 -14.41 27.54 -29.73
C LYS A 58 -15.72 27.14 -29.07
N ILE A 59 -15.68 26.87 -27.78
CA ILE A 59 -16.82 26.44 -26.99
C ILE A 59 -17.08 27.43 -25.87
N PHE A 60 -18.35 27.78 -25.69
CA PHE A 60 -18.85 28.61 -24.60
C PHE A 60 -19.42 27.70 -23.53
N LEU A 61 -18.80 27.69 -22.35
CA LEU A 61 -19.21 26.92 -21.19
C LEU A 61 -19.72 27.86 -20.12
N ARG A 62 -20.80 27.49 -19.42
CA ARG A 62 -21.17 28.17 -18.18
C ARG A 62 -20.53 27.45 -17.00
N ILE A 63 -19.63 28.13 -16.30
CA ILE A 63 -18.95 27.61 -15.11
C ILE A 63 -18.98 28.64 -13.99
N ASP A 64 -18.80 28.19 -12.75
CA ASP A 64 -18.51 29.09 -11.66
C ASP A 64 -17.05 29.59 -11.81
N PRO A 65 -16.78 30.90 -11.95
CA PRO A 65 -15.43 31.42 -12.13
C PRO A 65 -14.46 31.04 -11.01
N GLU A 66 -14.96 30.74 -9.81
CA GLU A 66 -14.14 30.29 -8.67
C GLU A 66 -13.66 28.84 -8.81
N THR A 67 -14.17 28.08 -9.78
CA THR A 67 -13.80 26.66 -10.02
C THR A 67 -12.70 26.45 -11.06
N LEU A 68 -12.11 27.53 -11.56
CA LEU A 68 -10.99 27.50 -12.49
C LEU A 68 -9.68 27.22 -11.76
N ASN A 69 -8.88 26.30 -12.29
CA ASN A 69 -7.53 26.08 -11.77
C ASN A 69 -6.61 27.28 -12.07
N GLU A 70 -5.53 27.42 -11.29
CA GLU A 70 -4.56 28.53 -11.42
C GLU A 70 -3.86 28.60 -12.80
N GLU A 71 -3.95 27.51 -13.59
CA GLU A 71 -3.31 27.38 -14.91
C GLU A 71 -4.22 27.81 -16.08
N GLY A 72 -5.49 28.14 -15.85
CA GLY A 72 -6.42 28.52 -16.91
C GLY A 72 -6.80 27.35 -17.84
N GLU A 73 -6.79 26.13 -17.31
CA GLU A 73 -7.21 24.92 -18.00
C GLU A 73 -8.51 24.36 -17.41
N ILE A 74 -9.43 23.93 -18.26
CA ILE A 74 -10.65 23.24 -17.83
C ILE A 74 -10.55 21.79 -18.30
N THR A 75 -10.51 20.84 -17.36
CA THR A 75 -10.67 19.43 -17.71
C THR A 75 -12.06 18.95 -17.34
N VAL A 76 -12.79 18.50 -18.33
CA VAL A 76 -14.10 17.85 -18.15
C VAL A 76 -13.94 16.36 -18.38
N TYR A 77 -14.85 15.57 -17.83
CA TYR A 77 -14.92 14.15 -18.13
C TYR A 77 -16.34 13.72 -18.48
N LYS A 78 -16.42 12.65 -19.26
CA LYS A 78 -17.65 11.92 -19.55
C LYS A 78 -17.33 10.44 -19.54
N THR A 79 -18.18 9.66 -18.87
CA THR A 79 -18.00 8.21 -18.82
C THR A 79 -19.15 7.55 -19.57
N LEU A 80 -18.85 6.99 -20.75
CA LEU A 80 -19.76 6.15 -21.52
C LEU A 80 -19.36 4.68 -21.31
N SER A 81 -18.97 3.97 -22.38
CA SER A 81 -18.30 2.67 -22.30
C SER A 81 -16.85 2.80 -21.80
N LYS A 82 -16.18 3.89 -22.19
CA LYS A 82 -14.85 4.29 -21.75
C LYS A 82 -14.92 5.63 -21.03
N HIS A 83 -14.00 5.82 -20.09
CA HIS A 83 -13.84 7.11 -19.43
C HIS A 83 -13.06 8.04 -20.36
N MET A 84 -13.63 9.21 -20.64
CA MET A 84 -13.05 10.21 -21.52
C MET A 84 -12.83 11.50 -20.72
N GLU A 85 -11.67 12.10 -20.88
CA GLU A 85 -11.34 13.43 -20.39
C GLU A 85 -11.10 14.35 -21.58
N ILE A 86 -11.60 15.58 -21.50
CA ILE A 86 -11.40 16.61 -22.52
C ILE A 86 -10.79 17.80 -21.82
N GLY A 87 -9.59 18.19 -22.27
CA GLY A 87 -8.91 19.38 -21.80
C GLY A 87 -9.22 20.56 -22.71
N PHE A 88 -9.59 21.66 -22.09
CA PHE A 88 -9.81 22.94 -22.74
C PHE A 88 -8.82 23.97 -22.20
N ARG A 89 -8.27 24.77 -23.10
CA ARG A 89 -7.57 26.00 -22.74
C ARG A 89 -8.58 27.13 -22.66
N VAL A 90 -8.56 27.90 -21.58
CA VAL A 90 -9.42 29.07 -21.41
C VAL A 90 -8.84 30.23 -22.22
N ASP A 91 -9.64 30.76 -23.14
CA ASP A 91 -9.26 31.91 -23.96
C ASP A 91 -9.75 33.22 -23.32
N SER A 92 -10.93 33.23 -22.69
CA SER A 92 -11.45 34.39 -21.95
C SER A 92 -12.57 34.02 -20.97
N ILE A 93 -12.72 34.80 -19.89
CA ILE A 93 -13.75 34.62 -18.86
C ILE A 93 -14.61 35.89 -18.79
N ASN A 94 -15.93 35.73 -18.83
CA ASN A 94 -16.87 36.80 -18.50
C ASN A 94 -17.37 36.61 -17.06
N HIS A 95 -16.92 37.49 -16.15
CA HIS A 95 -17.23 37.40 -14.72
C HIS A 95 -18.67 37.84 -14.38
N GLU A 96 -19.36 38.55 -15.27
CA GLU A 96 -20.73 39.02 -15.01
C GLU A 96 -21.78 37.90 -15.17
N ASP A 97 -21.54 36.97 -16.09
CA ASP A 97 -22.47 35.89 -16.43
C ASP A 97 -21.88 34.48 -16.22
N GLY A 98 -20.61 34.36 -15.82
CA GLY A 98 -19.94 33.07 -15.60
C GLY A 98 -19.72 32.28 -16.90
N VAL A 99 -19.70 32.97 -18.05
CA VAL A 99 -19.46 32.34 -19.35
C VAL A 99 -17.97 32.34 -19.66
N VAL A 100 -17.45 31.16 -19.96
CA VAL A 100 -16.04 30.96 -20.32
C VAL A 100 -15.94 30.51 -21.76
N VAL A 101 -15.07 31.19 -22.52
CA VAL A 101 -14.71 30.84 -23.88
C VAL A 101 -13.46 30.00 -23.83
N CYS A 102 -13.52 28.80 -24.37
CA CYS A 102 -12.41 27.87 -24.33
C CYS A 102 -12.21 27.13 -25.65
N SER A 103 -10.97 26.74 -25.90
CA SER A 103 -10.55 25.96 -27.07
C SER A 103 -10.16 24.54 -26.64
N PRO A 104 -10.71 23.48 -27.26
CA PRO A 104 -10.35 22.11 -26.90
C PRO A 104 -8.93 21.78 -27.38
N GLU A 105 -8.07 21.32 -26.47
CA GLU A 105 -6.68 21.00 -26.79
C GLU A 105 -6.43 19.49 -26.95
N TYR A 106 -7.10 18.70 -26.13
CA TYR A 106 -6.93 17.25 -26.17
C TYR A 106 -8.19 16.52 -25.74
N VAL A 107 -8.32 15.29 -26.25
CA VAL A 107 -9.22 14.27 -25.72
C VAL A 107 -8.38 13.09 -25.28
N ARG A 108 -8.52 12.66 -24.03
CA ARG A 108 -7.94 11.42 -23.51
C ARG A 108 -9.04 10.40 -23.34
N ILE A 109 -8.87 9.23 -23.93
CA ILE A 109 -9.81 8.11 -23.78
C ILE A 109 -9.07 7.00 -23.04
N ALA A 110 -9.64 6.53 -21.93
CA ALA A 110 -9.06 5.40 -21.20
C ALA A 110 -9.04 4.16 -22.10
N LYS A 111 -7.89 3.47 -22.20
CA LYS A 111 -7.78 2.23 -22.99
C LYS A 111 -8.76 1.18 -22.49
N ASP A 112 -8.84 1.05 -21.17
CA ASP A 112 -9.76 0.16 -20.49
C ASP A 112 -11.11 0.85 -20.25
N GLY A 113 -12.17 0.20 -20.72
CA GLY A 113 -13.54 0.62 -20.43
C GLY A 113 -13.98 0.24 -19.02
N ARG A 114 -15.15 0.72 -18.60
CA ARG A 114 -15.82 0.13 -17.44
C ARG A 114 -16.22 -1.30 -17.80
N ILE A 115 -15.60 -2.27 -17.13
CA ILE A 115 -15.84 -3.70 -17.39
C ILE A 115 -17.30 -4.06 -17.09
N LEU A 116 -17.91 -3.41 -16.08
CA LEU A 116 -19.24 -3.77 -15.58
C LEU A 116 -20.09 -2.52 -15.24
N PRO A 117 -21.39 -2.50 -15.59
CA PRO A 117 -22.29 -1.41 -15.25
C PRO A 117 -22.50 -1.30 -13.74
N ARG A 118 -22.66 -0.07 -13.25
CA ARG A 118 -22.94 0.20 -11.83
C ARG A 118 -24.42 0.46 -11.61
N ILE A 119 -24.90 0.06 -10.45
CA ILE A 119 -26.21 0.43 -9.91
C ILE A 119 -25.99 1.58 -8.95
N GLU A 120 -26.60 2.72 -9.24
CA GLU A 120 -26.57 3.92 -8.41
C GLU A 120 -27.69 3.91 -7.37
N GLY A 121 -27.64 4.82 -6.39
CA GLY A 121 -28.72 5.00 -5.40
C GLY A 121 -28.85 3.85 -4.40
N LEU A 122 -27.72 3.25 -4.02
CA LEU A 122 -27.66 2.14 -3.06
C LEU A 122 -27.60 2.61 -1.60
N GLN A 123 -27.47 3.91 -1.36
CA GLN A 123 -27.40 4.50 -0.01
C GLN A 123 -28.62 4.10 0.82
N GLY A 124 -28.39 3.63 2.05
CA GLY A 124 -29.44 3.09 2.95
C GLY A 124 -30.05 1.74 2.54
N LYS A 125 -29.77 1.22 1.32
CA LYS A 125 -30.20 -0.11 0.86
C LYS A 125 -29.09 -1.15 1.03
N VAL A 126 -27.83 -0.72 0.90
CA VAL A 126 -26.65 -1.56 0.97
C VAL A 126 -25.62 -0.88 1.87
N VAL A 127 -25.06 -1.65 2.79
CA VAL A 127 -24.03 -1.19 3.73
C VAL A 127 -22.81 -2.11 3.69
N ALA A 128 -21.64 -1.51 3.87
CA ALA A 128 -20.40 -2.21 4.16
C ALA A 128 -20.11 -2.13 5.66
N HIS A 129 -19.73 -3.26 6.29
CA HIS A 129 -19.39 -3.31 7.71
C HIS A 129 -18.38 -4.42 8.00
N ARG A 130 -17.99 -4.59 9.28
CA ARG A 130 -16.97 -5.54 9.73
C ARG A 130 -15.68 -5.42 8.91
N PHE A 131 -15.16 -4.21 8.83
CA PHE A 131 -13.93 -3.92 8.11
C PHE A 131 -12.76 -4.61 8.82
N HIS A 132 -12.00 -5.39 8.08
CA HIS A 132 -10.71 -5.90 8.51
C HIS A 132 -9.64 -5.26 7.64
N MET A 133 -8.75 -4.53 8.29
CA MET A 133 -7.78 -3.65 7.66
C MET A 133 -6.48 -3.67 8.45
N LEU A 134 -5.43 -3.04 7.92
CA LEU A 134 -4.18 -2.90 8.64
C LEU A 134 -4.21 -1.62 9.48
N LYS A 135 -3.61 -1.66 10.67
CA LYS A 135 -3.43 -0.48 11.51
C LYS A 135 -2.40 0.44 10.85
N LYS A 136 -2.66 1.75 10.90
CA LYS A 136 -1.71 2.78 10.48
C LYS A 136 -0.45 2.79 11.35
N GLU A 137 -0.62 2.63 12.65
CA GLU A 137 0.49 2.62 13.61
C GLU A 137 0.65 1.24 14.22
N GLN A 138 1.84 0.70 14.05
CA GLN A 138 2.27 -0.47 14.77
C GLN A 138 2.97 -0.06 16.06
N ASP A 139 2.56 -0.64 17.18
CA ASP A 139 3.22 -0.41 18.46
C ASP A 139 4.59 -1.11 18.48
N SER A 140 5.60 -0.40 17.96
CA SER A 140 6.97 -0.88 17.87
C SER A 140 7.55 -1.26 19.24
N THR A 141 7.05 -0.70 20.33
CA THR A 141 7.49 -1.07 21.69
C THR A 141 7.07 -2.49 22.06
N LYS A 142 5.90 -2.95 21.60
CA LYS A 142 5.44 -4.35 21.80
C LYS A 142 6.22 -5.32 20.93
N VAL A 143 6.55 -4.93 19.70
CA VAL A 143 7.36 -5.75 18.77
C VAL A 143 8.78 -5.91 19.30
N LEU A 144 9.39 -4.83 19.80
CA LEU A 144 10.73 -4.86 20.38
C LEU A 144 10.75 -5.44 21.81
N GLY A 145 9.58 -5.51 22.45
CA GLY A 145 9.38 -6.07 23.78
C GLY A 145 9.07 -7.56 23.76
N THR A 146 8.37 -8.01 24.81
CA THR A 146 8.12 -9.43 25.08
C THR A 146 7.43 -10.17 23.93
N SER A 147 6.49 -9.53 23.22
CA SER A 147 5.73 -10.20 22.16
C SER A 147 6.62 -10.62 20.98
N GLY A 148 7.51 -9.73 20.52
CA GLY A 148 8.45 -10.10 19.46
C GLY A 148 9.49 -11.11 19.92
N GLN A 149 9.94 -11.04 21.18
CA GLN A 149 10.85 -12.05 21.74
C GLN A 149 10.22 -13.44 21.76
N ILE A 150 8.95 -13.56 22.19
CA ILE A 150 8.22 -14.83 22.19
C ILE A 150 8.10 -15.36 20.76
N LEU A 151 7.67 -14.50 19.82
CA LEU A 151 7.48 -14.89 18.43
C LEU A 151 8.78 -15.36 17.77
N LEU A 152 9.86 -14.59 17.91
CA LEU A 152 11.18 -14.98 17.41
C LEU A 152 11.66 -16.29 18.03
N THR A 153 11.46 -16.47 19.34
CA THR A 153 11.82 -17.72 20.03
C THR A 153 11.05 -18.92 19.48
N ASP A 154 9.77 -18.75 19.17
CA ASP A 154 8.95 -19.80 18.57
C ASP A 154 9.38 -20.13 17.14
N LEU A 155 9.65 -19.11 16.31
CA LEU A 155 10.12 -19.31 14.93
C LEU A 155 11.52 -19.93 14.90
N HIS A 156 12.39 -19.59 15.86
CA HIS A 156 13.76 -20.11 15.97
C HIS A 156 13.82 -21.62 16.22
N LYS A 157 12.76 -22.23 16.77
CA LYS A 157 12.67 -23.70 16.92
C LYS A 157 12.86 -24.45 15.59
N ASN A 158 12.51 -23.82 14.46
CA ASN A 158 12.72 -24.39 13.12
C ASN A 158 14.20 -24.42 12.71
N ILE A 159 15.05 -23.56 13.28
CA ILE A 159 16.49 -23.55 13.04
C ILE A 159 17.17 -24.62 13.89
N LEU A 160 16.69 -24.85 15.11
CA LEU A 160 17.31 -25.78 16.07
C LEU A 160 17.32 -27.24 15.61
N SER A 161 16.44 -27.64 14.68
CA SER A 161 16.44 -28.98 14.10
C SER A 161 17.70 -29.25 13.25
N GLU A 162 18.18 -28.24 12.53
CA GLU A 162 19.37 -28.31 11.68
C GLU A 162 20.63 -27.78 12.41
N PHE A 163 20.47 -26.77 13.26
CA PHE A 163 21.53 -26.06 13.98
C PHE A 163 21.26 -26.02 15.49
N PRO A 164 21.44 -27.12 16.23
CA PRO A 164 21.05 -27.23 17.65
C PRO A 164 21.87 -26.33 18.61
N TYR A 165 23.01 -25.83 18.15
CA TYR A 165 23.89 -24.90 18.87
C TYR A 165 23.55 -23.42 18.61
N SER A 166 22.53 -23.15 17.80
CA SER A 166 22.01 -21.80 17.56
C SER A 166 21.22 -21.29 18.77
N ARG A 167 21.31 -19.99 19.04
CA ARG A 167 20.53 -19.29 20.08
C ARG A 167 20.22 -17.87 19.64
N LEU A 168 19.15 -17.32 20.22
CA LEU A 168 18.83 -15.90 20.10
C LEU A 168 19.38 -15.13 21.30
N VAL A 169 20.00 -13.98 21.04
CA VAL A 169 20.46 -13.04 22.06
C VAL A 169 19.66 -11.76 21.91
N PHE A 170 18.83 -11.45 22.91
CA PHE A 170 18.05 -10.22 22.95
C PHE A 170 18.89 -9.11 23.62
N PRO A 171 19.14 -7.97 22.95
CA PRO A 171 20.00 -6.90 23.46
C PRO A 171 19.50 -6.23 24.75
N SER A 172 18.22 -6.37 25.06
CA SER A 172 17.60 -5.81 26.26
C SER A 172 17.92 -6.68 27.49
N GLY A 173 18.75 -6.15 28.39
CA GLY A 173 18.94 -6.70 29.74
C GLY A 173 20.02 -7.78 29.91
N LYS A 174 20.90 -8.01 28.93
CA LYS A 174 22.07 -8.90 29.05
C LYS A 174 23.36 -8.20 28.64
N GLU A 175 24.46 -8.51 29.33
CA GLU A 175 25.80 -8.19 28.84
C GLU A 175 26.05 -8.97 27.54
N LEU A 176 26.35 -8.23 26.47
CA LEU A 176 26.72 -8.77 25.18
C LEU A 176 28.20 -9.14 25.16
N SER A 177 28.55 -10.20 24.45
CA SER A 177 29.96 -10.42 24.11
C SER A 177 30.47 -9.29 23.22
N PHE A 178 31.79 -9.12 23.13
CA PHE A 178 32.40 -8.11 22.27
C PHE A 178 31.87 -8.20 20.82
N GLU A 179 31.80 -9.42 20.27
CA GLU A 179 31.35 -9.66 18.89
C GLU A 179 29.86 -9.34 18.72
N GLN A 180 29.06 -9.62 19.76
CA GLN A 180 27.64 -9.30 19.77
C GLN A 180 27.40 -7.79 19.84
N ASP A 181 28.18 -7.07 20.65
CA ASP A 181 28.12 -5.60 20.70
C ASP A 181 28.62 -4.98 19.40
N LEU A 182 29.71 -5.50 18.83
CA LEU A 182 30.25 -5.06 17.54
C LEU A 182 29.24 -5.24 16.40
N ALA A 183 28.59 -6.40 16.30
CA ALA A 183 27.53 -6.64 15.32
C ALA A 183 26.33 -5.69 15.53
N LYS A 184 25.95 -5.43 16.79
CA LYS A 184 24.89 -4.46 17.13
C LYS A 184 25.24 -3.03 16.73
N ARG A 185 26.47 -2.57 16.99
CA ARG A 185 26.94 -1.20 16.68
C ARG A 185 27.10 -0.97 15.17
N THR A 186 27.64 -1.96 14.46
CA THR A 186 27.96 -1.85 13.03
C THR A 186 26.80 -2.25 12.12
N GLY A 187 25.87 -3.07 12.62
CA GLY A 187 24.83 -3.72 11.82
C GLY A 187 25.35 -4.75 10.82
N LYS A 188 26.62 -5.11 10.89
CA LYS A 188 27.26 -6.09 10.00
C LYS A 188 27.20 -7.49 10.61
N THR A 189 27.14 -8.49 9.74
CA THR A 189 27.18 -9.90 10.13
C THR A 189 28.62 -10.31 10.43
N ILE A 190 28.84 -11.12 11.47
CA ILE A 190 30.15 -11.68 11.79
C ILE A 190 30.07 -13.18 11.55
N PHE A 191 31.05 -13.73 10.83
CA PHE A 191 31.19 -15.17 10.66
C PHE A 191 32.66 -15.55 10.70
N VAL A 192 32.99 -16.52 11.56
CA VAL A 192 34.36 -16.98 11.79
C VAL A 192 34.40 -18.49 11.65
N LYS A 193 35.06 -18.99 10.59
CA LYS A 193 35.23 -20.43 10.33
C LYS A 193 36.19 -21.10 11.30
N ASP A 194 37.24 -20.39 11.68
CA ASP A 194 38.24 -20.82 12.63
C ASP A 194 38.60 -19.63 13.52
N ALA A 195 38.34 -19.75 14.82
CA ALA A 195 38.57 -18.67 15.77
C ALA A 195 40.06 -18.40 16.06
N ILE A 196 40.97 -19.25 15.59
CA ILE A 196 42.42 -19.06 15.71
C ILE A 196 42.98 -18.31 14.51
N SER A 197 42.60 -18.68 13.29
CA SER A 197 43.09 -17.99 12.09
C SER A 197 42.27 -16.73 11.76
N MET A 198 40.98 -16.72 12.14
CA MET A 198 39.99 -15.68 11.84
C MET A 198 39.91 -15.33 10.36
N ASP A 199 40.14 -16.31 9.49
CA ASP A 199 40.11 -16.09 8.05
C ASP A 199 38.69 -15.70 7.60
N PRO A 200 38.56 -14.70 6.70
CA PRO A 200 37.26 -14.26 6.21
C PRO A 200 36.60 -15.33 5.33
N LEU A 201 35.28 -15.24 5.19
CA LEU A 201 34.54 -16.02 4.19
C LEU A 201 34.98 -15.62 2.78
N SER A 202 34.99 -16.58 1.84
CA SER A 202 35.12 -16.25 0.42
C SER A 202 33.90 -15.46 -0.06
N LYS A 203 34.00 -14.81 -1.23
CA LYS A 203 32.87 -14.08 -1.81
C LYS A 203 31.69 -15.02 -2.11
N GLU A 204 31.96 -16.23 -2.60
CA GLU A 204 30.95 -17.25 -2.88
C GLU A 204 30.25 -17.71 -1.59
N GLU A 205 30.99 -17.87 -0.50
CA GLU A 205 30.46 -18.32 0.79
C GLU A 205 29.72 -17.23 1.55
N SER A 206 30.13 -15.96 1.35
CA SER A 206 29.43 -14.80 1.91
C SER A 206 28.02 -14.64 1.35
N ASN A 207 27.73 -15.21 0.18
CA ASN A 207 26.39 -15.32 -0.40
C ASN A 207 25.51 -14.04 -0.30
N GLY A 208 26.12 -12.87 -0.49
CA GLY A 208 25.43 -11.56 -0.44
C GLY A 208 25.27 -10.95 0.95
N PHE A 209 25.75 -11.59 2.02
CA PHE A 209 25.80 -11.02 3.36
C PHE A 209 26.93 -9.98 3.49
N ASN A 210 26.65 -8.89 4.20
CA ASN A 210 27.66 -7.89 4.56
C ASN A 210 28.46 -8.38 5.76
N ILE A 211 29.50 -9.18 5.48
CA ILE A 211 30.39 -9.77 6.50
C ILE A 211 31.41 -8.73 6.96
N LEU A 212 31.52 -8.55 8.28
CA LEU A 212 32.55 -7.76 8.93
C LEU A 212 33.89 -8.51 8.92
N ASP A 213 34.97 -7.81 8.59
CA ASP A 213 36.32 -8.32 8.83
C ASP A 213 36.67 -8.19 10.32
N LEU A 214 36.31 -9.21 11.10
CA LEU A 214 36.52 -9.20 12.54
C LEU A 214 38.01 -9.07 12.90
N LYS A 215 38.91 -9.66 12.13
CA LYS A 215 40.34 -9.64 12.44
C LYS A 215 40.88 -8.21 12.36
N GLN A 216 40.56 -7.50 11.28
CA GLN A 216 40.95 -6.09 11.12
C GLN A 216 40.40 -5.23 12.26
N GLU A 217 39.11 -5.38 12.60
CA GLU A 217 38.49 -4.60 13.69
C GLU A 217 39.15 -4.87 15.06
N LEU A 218 39.54 -6.12 15.33
CA LEU A 218 40.25 -6.49 16.56
C LEU A 218 41.70 -5.99 16.59
N GLU A 219 42.35 -5.91 15.44
CA GLU A 219 43.69 -5.30 15.29
C GLU A 219 43.63 -3.79 15.51
N ASP A 220 42.65 -3.12 14.91
CA ASP A 220 42.43 -1.68 15.04
C ASP A 220 42.09 -1.27 16.49
N GLU A 221 41.28 -2.09 17.20
CA GLU A 221 41.00 -1.91 18.63
C GLU A 221 42.14 -2.40 19.55
N MET A 222 43.23 -2.94 19.01
CA MET A 222 44.40 -3.47 19.75
C MET A 222 44.08 -4.60 20.75
N ILE A 223 43.04 -5.40 20.49
CA ILE A 223 42.55 -6.47 21.38
C ILE A 223 42.60 -7.87 20.77
N LEU A 224 43.15 -8.03 19.56
CA LEU A 224 43.20 -9.31 18.85
C LEU A 224 43.78 -10.45 19.71
N GLU A 225 44.92 -10.24 20.36
CA GLU A 225 45.55 -11.29 21.18
C GLU A 225 44.68 -11.71 22.36
N ASP A 226 44.05 -10.75 23.03
CA ASP A 226 43.22 -11.01 24.19
C ASP A 226 41.93 -11.72 23.81
N ARG A 227 41.30 -11.33 22.70
CA ARG A 227 40.14 -12.06 22.16
C ARG A 227 40.52 -13.46 21.69
N THR A 228 41.68 -13.62 21.05
CA THR A 228 42.18 -14.95 20.65
C THR A 228 42.41 -15.86 21.85
N LYS A 229 42.93 -15.33 22.97
CA LYS A 229 43.03 -16.08 24.24
C LYS A 229 41.65 -16.50 24.75
N VAL A 230 40.67 -15.60 24.73
CA VAL A 230 39.28 -15.91 25.13
C VAL A 230 38.70 -17.05 24.29
N TYR A 231 38.89 -17.04 22.97
CA TYR A 231 38.41 -18.11 22.09
C TYR A 231 39.09 -19.45 22.39
N ARG A 232 40.42 -19.46 22.58
CA ARG A 232 41.17 -20.67 22.95
C ARG A 232 40.73 -21.22 24.31
N SER A 233 40.62 -20.37 25.32
CA SER A 233 40.17 -20.76 26.66
C SER A 233 38.71 -21.26 26.66
N GLY A 234 37.85 -20.63 25.86
CA GLY A 234 36.45 -21.04 25.66
C GLY A 234 36.29 -22.29 24.79
N LYS A 235 37.38 -22.76 24.15
CA LYS A 235 37.38 -23.82 23.13
C LYS A 235 36.41 -23.53 22.00
N ILE A 236 36.31 -22.27 21.59
CA ILE A 236 35.47 -21.85 20.47
C ILE A 236 36.24 -22.17 19.20
N GLN A 237 35.69 -23.05 18.37
CA GLN A 237 36.27 -23.40 17.08
C GLN A 237 35.77 -22.45 15.99
N SER A 238 34.46 -22.21 15.96
CA SER A 238 33.82 -21.37 14.94
C SER A 238 32.55 -20.75 15.49
N PHE A 239 32.16 -19.59 14.97
CA PHE A 239 30.93 -18.91 15.41
C PHE A 239 30.38 -17.94 14.36
N ALA A 240 29.12 -17.56 14.55
CA ALA A 240 28.45 -16.54 13.75
C ALA A 240 27.59 -15.64 14.63
N VAL A 241 27.51 -14.36 14.24
CA VAL A 241 26.62 -13.35 14.80
C VAL A 241 25.87 -12.67 13.66
N TYR A 242 24.54 -12.76 13.68
CA TYR A 242 23.68 -12.16 12.67
C TYR A 242 22.69 -11.18 13.33
N PRO A 243 22.71 -9.88 12.99
CA PRO A 243 21.73 -8.93 13.52
C PRO A 243 20.36 -9.13 12.85
N ILE A 244 19.32 -9.33 13.67
CA ILE A 244 17.94 -9.56 13.22
C ILE A 244 17.12 -8.29 13.45
N TYR A 245 16.56 -7.76 12.37
CA TYR A 245 15.85 -6.48 12.36
C TYR A 245 14.33 -6.62 12.20
N TYR A 246 13.61 -5.75 12.88
CA TYR A 246 12.23 -5.41 12.58
C TYR A 246 12.21 -4.23 11.62
N LYS A 247 11.52 -4.38 10.49
CA LYS A 247 11.32 -3.37 9.45
C LYS A 247 10.21 -2.41 9.88
N ASP A 248 10.54 -1.51 10.81
CA ASP A 248 9.64 -0.45 11.26
C ASP A 248 9.52 0.66 10.19
N PRO A 249 8.36 1.33 10.05
CA PRO A 249 8.21 2.48 9.15
C PRO A 249 9.23 3.61 9.38
N SER A 250 9.75 3.78 10.60
CA SER A 250 10.80 4.77 10.91
C SER A 250 12.21 4.31 10.55
N GLY A 251 12.37 3.08 10.08
CA GLY A 251 13.66 2.45 9.76
C GLY A 251 13.93 1.18 10.58
N PRO A 252 14.88 0.33 10.15
CA PRO A 252 15.15 -0.95 10.79
C PRO A 252 15.53 -0.82 12.27
N LYS A 253 14.88 -1.59 13.14
CA LYS A 253 15.16 -1.63 14.59
C LYS A 253 15.66 -3.02 14.97
N LEU A 254 16.81 -3.09 15.64
CA LEU A 254 17.40 -4.35 16.06
C LEU A 254 16.53 -5.00 17.15
N VAL A 255 16.10 -6.24 16.91
CA VAL A 255 15.26 -7.01 17.85
C VAL A 255 16.09 -8.05 18.58
N ALA A 256 16.94 -8.75 17.85
CA ALA A 256 17.74 -9.85 18.37
C ALA A 256 19.06 -10.00 17.60
N LEU A 257 19.97 -10.79 18.14
CA LEU A 257 21.12 -11.32 17.43
C LEU A 257 20.96 -12.84 17.34
N GLY A 258 20.98 -13.37 16.13
CA GLY A 258 21.21 -14.79 15.89
C GLY A 258 22.65 -15.13 16.22
N TYR A 259 22.88 -16.07 17.13
CA TYR A 259 24.21 -16.45 17.57
C TYR A 259 24.38 -17.97 17.50
N ALA A 260 25.45 -18.43 16.88
CA ALA A 260 25.82 -19.85 16.89
C ALA A 260 27.31 -19.99 17.16
N GLU A 261 27.66 -20.96 18.00
CA GLU A 261 29.06 -21.31 18.31
C GLU A 261 29.22 -22.82 18.23
N THR A 262 30.39 -23.28 17.81
CA THR A 262 30.76 -24.69 17.92
C THR A 262 32.16 -24.84 18.49
N LYS A 263 32.44 -26.01 19.09
CA LYS A 263 33.70 -26.29 19.79
C LYS A 263 34.57 -27.34 19.11
N ASP A 264 33.96 -28.14 18.25
CA ASP A 264 34.53 -29.38 17.71
C ASP A 264 34.48 -29.43 16.17
N ARG A 265 33.89 -28.43 15.52
CA ARG A 265 33.64 -28.43 14.08
C ARG A 265 33.71 -27.03 13.49
N ILE A 266 33.73 -26.96 12.17
CA ILE A 266 33.52 -25.70 11.44
C ILE A 266 32.00 -25.50 11.31
N LEU A 267 31.54 -24.29 11.62
CA LEU A 267 30.17 -23.87 11.45
C LEU A 267 29.82 -23.83 9.97
N ASP A 268 28.67 -24.39 9.60
CA ASP A 268 28.18 -24.31 8.22
C ASP A 268 27.62 -22.89 7.94
N PRO A 269 28.12 -22.17 6.91
CA PRO A 269 27.63 -20.85 6.53
C PRO A 269 26.13 -20.78 6.21
N ALA A 270 25.50 -21.92 5.87
CA ALA A 270 24.06 -22.00 5.62
C ALA A 270 23.20 -21.46 6.77
N ILE A 271 23.71 -21.43 8.00
CA ILE A 271 23.02 -20.83 9.15
C ILE A 271 22.68 -19.35 8.97
N LEU A 272 23.52 -18.58 8.24
CA LEU A 272 23.26 -17.17 7.97
C LEU A 272 21.99 -17.00 7.13
N LYS A 273 21.79 -17.90 6.17
CA LYS A 273 20.57 -17.94 5.37
C LYS A 273 19.34 -18.26 6.23
N LYS A 274 19.46 -19.19 7.17
CA LYS A 274 18.36 -19.51 8.11
C LYS A 274 17.99 -18.32 9.00
N TYR A 275 18.96 -17.52 9.45
CA TYR A 275 18.66 -16.29 10.20
C TYR A 275 18.00 -15.22 9.33
N ALA A 276 18.42 -15.07 8.07
CA ALA A 276 17.76 -14.17 7.13
C ALA A 276 16.30 -14.60 6.84
N GLU A 277 16.07 -15.89 6.60
CA GLU A 277 14.73 -16.46 6.43
C GLU A 277 13.87 -16.25 7.69
N LEU A 278 14.45 -16.41 8.89
CA LEU A 278 13.79 -16.11 10.15
C LEU A 278 13.41 -14.63 10.27
N GLU A 279 14.28 -13.70 9.87
CA GLU A 279 13.99 -12.26 9.85
C GLU A 279 12.81 -11.95 8.94
N ASP A 280 12.80 -12.49 7.72
CA ASP A 280 11.71 -12.24 6.77
C ASP A 280 10.38 -12.80 7.28
N VAL A 281 10.35 -14.07 7.75
CA VAL A 281 9.14 -14.68 8.31
C VAL A 281 8.65 -13.94 9.56
N PHE A 282 9.58 -13.43 10.39
CA PHE A 282 9.22 -12.63 11.55
C PHE A 282 8.54 -11.33 11.12
N ASN A 283 9.11 -10.60 10.16
CA ASN A 283 8.53 -9.35 9.67
C ASN A 283 7.17 -9.56 9.00
N ASP A 284 7.03 -10.60 8.17
CA ASP A 284 5.76 -10.94 7.51
C ASP A 284 4.67 -11.24 8.55
N ARG A 285 4.98 -12.06 9.55
CA ARG A 285 4.01 -12.44 10.58
C ARG A 285 3.63 -11.27 11.49
N ILE A 286 4.57 -10.37 11.72
CA ILE A 286 4.35 -9.14 12.46
C ILE A 286 3.45 -8.18 11.66
N GLU A 287 3.67 -8.04 10.35
CA GLU A 287 2.82 -7.27 9.44
C GLU A 287 1.39 -7.85 9.39
N ASP A 288 1.25 -9.17 9.25
CA ASP A 288 -0.04 -9.87 9.27
C ASP A 288 -0.78 -9.73 10.61
N SER A 289 -0.04 -9.68 11.72
CA SER A 289 -0.63 -9.46 13.04
C SER A 289 -1.11 -8.03 13.27
N ASN A 290 -0.67 -7.09 12.43
CA ASN A 290 -0.98 -5.67 12.56
C ASN A 290 -2.35 -5.31 11.95
N THR A 291 -3.32 -6.20 12.14
CA THR A 291 -4.69 -6.04 11.64
C THR A 291 -5.60 -5.42 12.69
N LEU A 292 -6.68 -4.83 12.20
CA LEU A 292 -7.71 -4.14 12.95
C LEU A 292 -9.07 -4.54 12.38
N ASP A 293 -9.92 -5.04 13.26
CA ASP A 293 -11.33 -5.27 12.98
C ASP A 293 -12.16 -4.09 13.50
N VAL A 294 -12.89 -3.46 12.59
CA VAL A 294 -13.76 -2.31 12.87
C VAL A 294 -15.18 -2.67 12.45
N ASP A 295 -16.07 -2.84 13.43
CA ASP A 295 -17.49 -3.10 13.17
C ASP A 295 -18.30 -1.79 13.11
N ILE A 296 -18.03 -1.01 12.06
CA ILE A 296 -18.75 0.25 11.77
C ILE A 296 -19.43 0.10 10.41
N ARG A 297 -20.63 0.69 10.27
CA ARG A 297 -21.39 0.67 9.02
C ARG A 297 -21.08 1.89 8.17
N GLN A 298 -20.76 1.66 6.90
CA GLN A 298 -20.58 2.69 5.89
C GLN A 298 -21.55 2.45 4.72
N ASN A 299 -22.09 3.51 4.15
CA ASN A 299 -23.04 3.37 3.03
C ASN A 299 -22.31 2.98 1.75
N VAL A 300 -22.93 2.10 0.97
CA VAL A 300 -22.52 1.88 -0.42
C VAL A 300 -23.35 2.82 -1.31
N ILE A 301 -22.69 3.73 -2.02
CA ILE A 301 -23.34 4.69 -2.92
C ILE A 301 -23.74 4.00 -4.23
N ASN A 302 -22.79 3.26 -4.81
CA ASN A 302 -23.01 2.45 -5.99
C ASN A 302 -22.15 1.19 -5.99
N ALA A 303 -22.57 0.20 -6.77
CA ALA A 303 -21.88 -1.08 -6.88
C ALA A 303 -22.02 -1.67 -8.28
N SER A 304 -21.03 -2.45 -8.69
CA SER A 304 -21.09 -3.38 -9.83
C SER A 304 -20.63 -4.76 -9.38
N GLU A 305 -20.62 -5.75 -10.28
CA GLU A 305 -20.09 -7.08 -9.95
C GLU A 305 -18.57 -7.06 -9.68
N GLY A 306 -17.88 -5.96 -10.00
CA GLY A 306 -16.42 -5.84 -9.87
C GLY A 306 -15.96 -4.83 -8.83
N GLY A 307 -16.85 -4.10 -8.16
CA GLY A 307 -16.43 -3.08 -7.20
C GLY A 307 -17.57 -2.26 -6.63
N ILE A 308 -17.23 -1.42 -5.66
CA ILE A 308 -18.15 -0.56 -4.92
C ILE A 308 -17.60 0.86 -4.79
N LEU A 309 -18.49 1.80 -4.55
CA LEU A 309 -18.18 3.14 -4.06
C LEU A 309 -18.76 3.28 -2.66
N LEU A 310 -17.90 3.53 -1.68
CA LEU A 310 -18.27 3.77 -0.29
C LEU A 310 -18.36 5.26 0.00
N GLU A 311 -19.36 5.62 0.80
CA GLU A 311 -19.42 6.86 1.56
C GLU A 311 -18.82 6.57 2.94
N VAL A 312 -17.65 7.13 3.22
CA VAL A 312 -16.89 6.89 4.45
C VAL A 312 -16.87 8.17 5.27
N THR A 313 -17.33 8.07 6.51
CA THR A 313 -17.37 9.19 7.47
C THR A 313 -16.47 8.96 8.67
N GLU A 314 -15.95 7.74 8.84
CA GLU A 314 -15.13 7.36 9.99
C GLU A 314 -13.65 7.62 9.73
N SER A 315 -13.03 8.45 10.57
CA SER A 315 -11.63 8.86 10.43
C SER A 315 -10.68 7.66 10.53
N GLN A 316 -10.97 6.70 11.41
CA GLN A 316 -10.15 5.50 11.57
C GLN A 316 -10.06 4.68 10.28
N LEU A 317 -11.18 4.55 9.54
CA LEU A 317 -11.18 3.84 8.27
C LEU A 317 -10.37 4.59 7.22
N VAL A 318 -10.54 5.91 7.14
CA VAL A 318 -9.82 6.77 6.20
C VAL A 318 -8.31 6.68 6.42
N GLU A 319 -7.87 6.77 7.67
CA GLU A 319 -6.45 6.66 8.02
C GLU A 319 -5.84 5.32 7.59
N SER A 320 -6.53 4.22 7.86
CA SER A 320 -6.09 2.88 7.42
C SER A 320 -6.10 2.74 5.89
N PHE A 321 -7.11 3.28 5.20
CA PHE A 321 -7.21 3.22 3.74
C PHE A 321 -6.12 4.03 3.02
N LEU A 322 -5.74 5.18 3.57
CA LEU A 322 -4.64 5.99 3.06
C LEU A 322 -3.29 5.32 3.30
N HIS A 323 -3.14 4.61 4.42
CA HIS A 323 -1.90 3.89 4.72
C HIS A 323 -1.72 2.64 3.85
N LYS A 324 -2.72 1.75 3.81
CA LYS A 324 -2.71 0.57 2.95
C LYS A 324 -4.06 0.48 2.21
N PRO A 325 -4.07 0.67 0.87
CA PRO A 325 -5.30 0.73 0.07
C PRO A 325 -5.90 -0.66 -0.17
N PHE A 326 -6.10 -1.44 0.90
CA PHE A 326 -6.62 -2.80 0.88
C PHE A 326 -7.41 -3.07 2.16
N PHE A 327 -8.55 -3.74 2.05
CA PHE A 327 -9.34 -4.15 3.19
C PHE A 327 -10.23 -5.35 2.83
N THR A 328 -10.77 -6.02 3.84
CA THR A 328 -11.91 -6.94 3.65
C THR A 328 -13.11 -6.42 4.42
N ALA A 329 -14.30 -6.60 3.89
CA ALA A 329 -15.54 -6.14 4.52
C ALA A 329 -16.72 -7.01 4.11
N ASP A 330 -17.77 -6.97 4.93
CA ASP A 330 -19.06 -7.57 4.65
C ASP A 330 -19.94 -6.56 3.90
N ILE A 331 -20.46 -6.94 2.74
CA ILE A 331 -21.49 -6.20 2.03
C ILE A 331 -22.83 -6.82 2.37
N THR A 332 -23.73 -6.02 2.94
CA THR A 332 -25.06 -6.47 3.34
C THR A 332 -26.12 -5.67 2.59
N PHE A 333 -26.91 -6.40 1.81
CA PHE A 333 -28.14 -5.89 1.22
C PHE A 333 -29.26 -5.97 2.26
N LYS A 334 -30.17 -4.99 2.29
CA LYS A 334 -31.30 -4.98 3.23
C LYS A 334 -32.03 -6.33 3.24
N MET A 335 -32.19 -6.92 4.43
CA MET A 335 -32.83 -8.24 4.64
C MET A 335 -32.10 -9.46 4.04
N GLN A 336 -30.85 -9.33 3.59
CA GLN A 336 -30.05 -10.43 3.07
C GLN A 336 -28.89 -10.78 4.01
N ALA A 337 -28.35 -11.99 3.86
CA ALA A 337 -27.14 -12.40 4.55
C ALA A 337 -25.93 -11.54 4.10
N PRO A 338 -25.00 -11.20 5.01
CA PRO A 338 -23.77 -10.51 4.67
C PRO A 338 -22.88 -11.34 3.73
N LEU A 339 -22.24 -10.68 2.76
CA LEU A 339 -21.32 -11.27 1.80
C LEU A 339 -19.91 -10.71 2.02
N ARG A 340 -18.92 -11.56 2.33
CA ARG A 340 -17.54 -11.14 2.61
C ARG A 340 -16.73 -11.00 1.32
N PHE A 341 -16.07 -9.86 1.14
CA PHE A 341 -15.15 -9.64 0.01
C PHE A 341 -13.84 -9.00 0.46
N ALA A 342 -12.81 -9.23 -0.33
CA ALA A 342 -11.55 -8.50 -0.29
C ALA A 342 -11.55 -7.40 -1.36
N PHE A 343 -11.11 -6.22 -0.96
CA PHE A 343 -11.18 -5.01 -1.74
C PHE A 343 -9.80 -4.36 -1.88
N LYS A 344 -9.46 -3.95 -3.10
CA LYS A 344 -8.34 -3.07 -3.38
C LYS A 344 -8.85 -1.67 -3.70
N ILE A 345 -8.41 -0.66 -2.95
CA ILE A 345 -8.84 0.71 -3.17
C ILE A 345 -8.17 1.26 -4.42
N ARG A 346 -8.98 1.84 -5.31
CA ARG A 346 -8.54 2.42 -6.58
C ARG A 346 -8.67 3.93 -6.61
N HIS A 347 -9.53 4.48 -5.76
CA HIS A 347 -9.84 5.90 -5.72
C HIS A 347 -10.24 6.34 -4.32
N ILE A 348 -9.72 7.47 -3.84
CA ILE A 348 -10.16 8.16 -2.62
C ILE A 348 -10.24 9.65 -2.94
N SER A 349 -11.42 10.23 -2.77
CA SER A 349 -11.61 11.67 -2.75
C SER A 349 -12.42 12.09 -1.52
N GLN A 350 -12.40 13.37 -1.20
CA GLN A 350 -13.12 13.97 -0.08
C GLN A 350 -13.98 15.13 -0.57
N VAL A 351 -15.19 15.23 -0.03
CA VAL A 351 -16.15 16.30 -0.25
C VAL A 351 -16.65 16.76 1.12
N GLY A 352 -16.14 17.89 1.62
CA GLY A 352 -16.39 18.30 3.01
C GLY A 352 -15.87 17.23 3.99
N GLU A 353 -16.72 16.73 4.89
CA GLU A 353 -16.36 15.70 5.87
C GLU A 353 -16.49 14.25 5.33
N ILE A 354 -16.94 14.08 4.09
CA ILE A 354 -17.26 12.76 3.52
C ILE A 354 -16.14 12.31 2.59
N TYR A 355 -15.65 11.09 2.80
CA TYR A 355 -14.70 10.43 1.90
C TYR A 355 -15.42 9.47 0.96
N LEU A 356 -15.15 9.60 -0.34
CA LEU A 356 -15.64 8.74 -1.39
C LEU A 356 -14.56 7.73 -1.78
N VAL A 357 -14.74 6.48 -1.35
CA VAL A 357 -13.75 5.41 -1.51
C VAL A 357 -14.21 4.42 -2.58
N GLY A 358 -13.59 4.48 -3.76
CA GLY A 358 -13.82 3.54 -4.85
C GLY A 358 -12.92 2.32 -4.73
N ALA A 359 -13.51 1.14 -4.56
CA ALA A 359 -12.77 -0.10 -4.35
C ALA A 359 -13.18 -1.20 -5.33
N GLU A 360 -12.20 -1.98 -5.78
CA GLU A 360 -12.35 -3.13 -6.66
C GLU A 360 -12.41 -4.42 -5.84
N ILE A 361 -13.33 -5.32 -6.18
CA ILE A 361 -13.40 -6.66 -5.59
C ILE A 361 -12.26 -7.49 -6.18
N VAL A 362 -11.35 -7.95 -5.32
CA VAL A 362 -10.19 -8.78 -5.72
C VAL A 362 -10.26 -10.22 -5.17
N GLY A 363 -11.20 -10.50 -4.27
CA GLY A 363 -11.35 -11.83 -3.67
C GLY A 363 -12.60 -11.97 -2.80
N SER A 364 -12.89 -13.21 -2.40
CA SER A 364 -14.01 -13.58 -1.52
C SER A 364 -13.75 -14.95 -0.89
N ASN A 365 -14.27 -15.19 0.32
CA ASN A 365 -14.09 -16.44 1.06
C ASN A 365 -14.88 -17.64 0.48
N ASP A 366 -15.91 -17.37 -0.33
CA ASP A 366 -16.52 -18.31 -1.27
C ASP A 366 -16.82 -17.56 -2.57
N ALA A 367 -15.80 -17.47 -3.43
CA ALA A 367 -15.85 -16.60 -4.61
C ALA A 367 -17.03 -16.91 -5.53
N LYS A 368 -17.33 -18.20 -5.77
CA LYS A 368 -18.39 -18.58 -6.69
C LYS A 368 -19.76 -18.23 -6.12
N THR A 369 -20.05 -18.65 -4.89
CA THR A 369 -21.35 -18.43 -4.26
C THR A 369 -21.60 -16.94 -4.00
N ASN A 370 -20.63 -16.22 -3.42
CA ASN A 370 -20.80 -14.81 -3.10
C ASN A 370 -20.92 -13.95 -4.37
N MET A 371 -20.20 -14.28 -5.45
CA MET A 371 -20.38 -13.57 -6.71
C MET A 371 -21.77 -13.82 -7.28
N THR A 372 -22.28 -15.05 -7.26
CA THR A 372 -23.63 -15.35 -7.74
C THR A 372 -24.70 -14.60 -6.93
N LEU A 373 -24.56 -14.55 -5.60
CA LEU A 373 -25.47 -13.82 -4.72
C LEU A 373 -25.37 -12.31 -4.93
N LEU A 374 -24.16 -11.76 -5.13
CA LEU A 374 -23.95 -10.36 -5.46
C LEU A 374 -24.70 -9.99 -6.74
N LYS A 375 -24.51 -10.76 -7.82
CA LYS A 375 -25.20 -10.54 -9.10
C LYS A 375 -26.72 -10.56 -8.94
N LYS A 376 -27.23 -11.56 -8.21
CA LYS A 376 -28.67 -11.71 -7.94
C LYS A 376 -29.22 -10.49 -7.18
N ASN A 377 -28.57 -10.09 -6.09
CA ASN A 377 -29.01 -8.96 -5.26
C ASN A 377 -28.95 -7.63 -6.01
N LEU A 378 -27.89 -7.41 -6.79
CA LEU A 378 -27.79 -6.24 -7.67
C LEU A 378 -28.91 -6.23 -8.71
N SER A 379 -29.18 -7.35 -9.37
CA SER A 379 -30.26 -7.42 -10.37
C SER A 379 -31.64 -7.13 -9.78
N PHE A 380 -31.91 -7.60 -8.56
CA PHE A 380 -33.18 -7.35 -7.85
C PHE A 380 -33.37 -5.86 -7.53
N ILE A 381 -32.32 -5.17 -7.09
CA ILE A 381 -32.40 -3.73 -6.80
C ILE A 381 -32.59 -2.92 -8.08
N LYS A 382 -32.02 -3.36 -9.21
CA LYS A 382 -32.21 -2.69 -10.50
C LYS A 382 -33.67 -2.74 -11.01
N SER A 383 -34.43 -3.76 -10.61
CA SER A 383 -35.82 -3.96 -11.03
C SER A 383 -36.88 -3.22 -10.18
N VAL A 384 -36.46 -2.60 -9.08
CA VAL A 384 -37.33 -1.84 -8.15
C VAL A 384 -36.99 -0.36 -8.26
#